data_AF-A0A932QXD9-F1
#
_entry.id   AF-A0A932QXD9-F1
#
_cell.length_a   1.000
_cell.length_b   1.000
_cell.length_c   1.000
_cell.angle_alpha   90.00
_cell.angle_beta   90.00
_cell.angle_gamma   90.00
#
_symmetry.space_group_name_H-M   'P 1'
#
loop_
_entity.id
_entity.type
_entity.pdbx_description
1 polymer ?
#
loop_
_entity_poly.entity_id
_entity_poly.type
_entity_poly.pdbx_seq_one_letter_code
_entity_poly.pdbx_strand_id
1 'polypeptide(L)'
;MPVTFASFILSLATSALMHLGQGVTTGARPMRPAGGPSQEGTGSVHLPLARQVIDLISLLEEKTKGNRTSEEEEMLAQTLFALRIKFVEIEKKLRNDFHPE
;
A
#
# COMPACT_ATOMS: atom_id res chain seq x y z
N MET A 1 24.19 8.72 -1.19
CA MET A 1 23.21 9.82 -1.18
C MET A 1 22.42 9.74 0.11
N PRO A 2 22.22 10.85 0.84
CA PRO A 2 21.40 10.84 2.04
C PRO A 2 19.94 10.53 1.70
N VAL A 3 19.24 9.90 2.65
CA VAL A 3 17.81 9.63 2.53
C VAL A 3 17.07 10.96 2.66
N THR A 4 16.23 11.29 1.69
CA THR A 4 15.33 12.46 1.76
C THR A 4 13.98 12.06 2.35
N PHE A 5 13.25 13.01 2.91
CA PHE A 5 11.90 12.78 3.42
C PHE A 5 10.99 12.17 2.35
N ALA A 6 11.02 12.70 1.12
CA ALA A 6 10.30 12.13 -0.02
C ALA A 6 10.65 10.67 -0.30
N SER A 7 11.93 10.32 -0.33
CA SER A 7 12.36 8.94 -0.55
C SER A 7 11.93 7.98 0.58
N PHE A 8 11.84 8.49 1.81
CA PHE A 8 11.38 7.74 2.97
C PHE A 8 9.85 7.52 2.95
N ILE A 9 9.07 8.55 2.64
CA ILE A 9 7.61 8.40 2.50
C ILE A 9 7.27 7.47 1.34
N LEU A 10 7.99 7.56 0.22
CA LEU A 10 7.80 6.67 -0.92
C LEU A 10 8.11 5.21 -0.57
N SER A 11 9.13 4.94 0.26
CA SER A 11 9.46 3.58 0.68
C SER A 11 8.37 2.99 1.59
N LEU A 12 7.83 3.79 2.52
CA LEU A 12 6.67 3.40 3.34
C LEU A 12 5.43 3.15 2.47
N ALA A 13 5.14 4.04 1.53
CA ALA A 13 4.01 3.87 0.62
C ALA A 13 4.14 2.60 -0.22
N THR A 14 5.34 2.29 -0.71
CA THR A 14 5.63 1.05 -1.45
C THR A 14 5.41 -0.18 -0.56
N SER A 15 5.83 -0.14 0.71
CA SER A 15 5.57 -1.21 1.68
C SER A 15 4.06 -1.40 1.93
N ALA A 16 3.29 -0.31 2.09
CA ALA A 16 1.83 -0.39 2.22
C ALA A 16 1.20 -1.04 0.98
N LEU A 17 1.65 -0.67 -0.23
CA LEU A 17 1.18 -1.28 -1.48
C LEU A 17 1.54 -2.77 -1.58
N MET A 18 2.73 -3.17 -1.10
CA MET A 18 3.10 -4.59 -1.03
C MET A 18 2.16 -5.37 -0.11
N HIS A 19 1.84 -4.83 1.07
CA HIS A 19 0.85 -5.44 1.98
C HIS A 19 -0.57 -5.45 1.40
N LEU A 20 -0.89 -4.53 0.50
CA LEU A 20 -2.13 -4.50 -0.27
C LEU A 20 -2.13 -5.44 -1.49
N GLY A 21 -1.08 -6.24 -1.70
CA GLY A 21 -0.97 -7.14 -2.86
C GLY A 21 -0.73 -6.42 -4.20
N GLN A 22 -0.43 -5.11 -4.17
CA GLN A 22 -0.08 -4.29 -5.34
C GLN A 22 1.43 -4.01 -5.43
N GLY A 23 2.24 -4.72 -4.65
CA GLY A 23 3.68 -4.69 -4.79
C GLY A 23 4.07 -5.15 -6.19
N VAL A 24 4.93 -4.36 -6.86
CA VAL A 24 5.62 -4.79 -8.08
C VAL A 24 6.42 -6.05 -7.74
N THR A 25 5.80 -7.21 -7.94
CA THR A 25 6.53 -8.43 -8.27
C THR A 25 7.01 -8.23 -9.70
N THR A 26 8.17 -7.59 -9.82
CA THR A 26 9.01 -7.66 -11.00
C THR A 26 9.18 -9.13 -11.38
N GLY A 27 8.58 -9.54 -12.50
CA GLY A 27 9.13 -10.54 -13.41
C GLY A 27 9.20 -12.01 -12.96
N ALA A 28 8.95 -12.36 -11.69
CA ALA A 28 8.87 -13.76 -11.28
C ALA A 28 7.41 -14.22 -11.42
N ARG A 29 7.04 -14.68 -12.63
CA ARG A 29 5.91 -15.61 -12.80
C ARG A 29 6.05 -16.67 -11.69
N PRO A 30 5.10 -16.82 -10.75
CA PRO A 30 5.09 -18.01 -9.93
C PRO A 30 5.02 -19.20 -10.88
N MET A 31 6.00 -20.10 -10.79
CA MET A 31 6.05 -21.32 -11.58
C MET A 31 4.77 -22.11 -11.25
N ARG A 32 3.82 -22.13 -12.21
CA ARG A 32 2.51 -22.77 -12.08
C ARG A 32 2.68 -24.29 -12.19
N PRO A 33 2.19 -25.12 -11.24
CA PRO A 33 1.75 -26.46 -11.61
C PRO A 33 0.44 -26.34 -12.40
N ALA A 34 0.36 -27.03 -13.54
CA ALA A 34 -0.80 -27.02 -14.41
C ALA A 34 -2.00 -27.73 -13.74
N GLY A 35 -3.15 -27.06 -13.60
CA GLY A 35 -4.44 -27.75 -13.40
C GLY A 35 -5.31 -27.39 -12.19
N GLY A 36 -5.22 -26.20 -11.60
CA GLY A 36 -6.14 -25.75 -10.54
C GLY A 36 -6.98 -24.53 -10.95
N PRO A 37 -8.23 -24.37 -10.45
CA PRO A 37 -9.09 -23.24 -10.78
C PRO A 37 -8.41 -21.93 -10.41
N SER A 38 -8.56 -20.93 -11.27
CA SER A 38 -7.88 -19.64 -11.26
C SER A 38 -7.97 -18.92 -9.91
N GLN A 39 -6.99 -19.12 -9.03
CA GLN A 39 -6.65 -18.14 -8.00
C GLN A 39 -5.70 -17.13 -8.62
N GLU A 40 -6.27 -16.20 -9.39
CA GLU A 40 -5.54 -15.03 -9.86
C GLU A 40 -5.17 -14.14 -8.66
N GLY A 41 -3.90 -14.19 -8.26
CA GLY A 41 -3.24 -12.99 -7.73
C GLY A 41 -3.37 -12.71 -6.23
N THR A 42 -3.58 -13.69 -5.37
CA THR A 42 -3.36 -13.48 -3.92
C THR A 42 -1.86 -13.55 -3.60
N GLY A 43 -1.10 -12.54 -4.03
CA GLY A 43 0.03 -12.12 -3.21
C GLY A 43 -0.58 -11.75 -1.86
N SER A 44 -0.23 -12.47 -0.79
CA SER A 44 -0.90 -12.42 0.51
C SER A 44 -1.27 -10.99 0.92
N VAL A 45 -2.55 -10.62 0.76
CA VAL A 45 -3.02 -9.29 1.15
C VAL A 45 -3.12 -9.26 2.66
N HIS A 46 -2.31 -8.41 3.28
CA HIS A 46 -2.26 -8.20 4.71
C HIS A 46 -2.83 -6.83 5.07
N LEU A 47 -4.17 -6.72 5.06
CA LEU A 47 -4.86 -5.47 5.42
C LEU A 47 -4.42 -4.88 6.76
N PRO A 48 -4.22 -5.66 7.86
CA PRO A 48 -3.78 -5.08 9.12
C PRO A 48 -2.41 -4.40 9.03
N LEU A 49 -1.47 -4.99 8.28
CA LEU A 49 -0.14 -4.42 8.06
C LEU A 49 -0.20 -3.19 7.17
N ALA A 50 -0.98 -3.22 6.09
CA ALA A 50 -1.20 -2.05 5.24
C ALA A 50 -1.76 -0.87 6.04
N ARG A 51 -2.75 -1.12 6.91
CA ARG A 51 -3.33 -0.12 7.81
C ARG A 51 -2.27 0.46 8.75
N GLN A 52 -1.46 -0.39 9.39
CA GLN A 52 -0.39 0.06 10.29
C GLN A 52 0.59 1.01 9.59
N VAL A 53 0.96 0.74 8.33
CA VAL A 53 1.84 1.62 7.57
C VAL A 53 1.15 2.94 7.21
N ILE A 54 -0.13 2.92 6.83
CA ILE A 54 -0.91 4.15 6.57
C ILE A 54 -1.03 4.99 7.84
N ASP A 55 -1.26 4.36 8.99
CA ASP A 55 -1.34 5.03 10.28
C ASP A 55 0.02 5.62 10.67
N LEU A 56 1.12 4.93 10.37
CA LEU A 56 2.48 5.46 10.57
C LEU A 56 2.74 6.69 9.71
N ILE A 57 2.37 6.68 8.43
CA ILE A 57 2.50 7.86 7.55
C ILE A 57 1.61 9.01 8.06
N SER A 58 0.41 8.70 8.57
CA SER A 58 -0.48 9.70 9.19
C SER A 58 0.09 10.27 10.50
N LEU A 59 0.78 9.45 11.29
CA LEU A 59 1.49 9.92 12.48
C LEU A 59 2.65 10.84 12.11
N LEU A 60 3.40 10.49 11.06
CA LEU A 60 4.46 11.34 10.52
C LEU A 60 3.89 12.67 10.03
N GLU A 61 2.72 12.67 9.38
CA GLU A 61 2.03 13.89 8.97
C GLU A 61 1.90 14.90 10.11
N GLU A 62 1.30 14.45 11.21
CA GLU A 62 1.04 15.25 12.40
C GLU A 62 2.34 15.66 13.09
N LYS A 63 3.28 14.74 13.25
CA LYS A 63 4.54 14.99 13.98
C LYS A 63 5.53 15.87 13.23
N THR A 64 5.45 15.90 11.90
CA THR A 64 6.35 16.70 11.06
C THR A 64 5.72 18.03 10.63
N LYS A 65 4.47 18.31 11.02
CA LYS A 65 3.79 19.58 10.72
C LYS A 65 4.62 20.79 11.15
N GLY A 66 4.77 21.76 10.25
CA GLY A 66 5.60 22.96 10.48
C GLY A 66 7.09 22.78 10.21
N ASN A 67 7.58 21.56 9.96
CA ASN A 67 8.97 21.27 9.60
C ASN A 67 9.14 20.86 8.13
N ARG A 68 8.13 21.13 7.28
CA ARG A 68 8.02 20.60 5.92
C ARG A 68 7.89 21.72 4.92
N THR A 69 8.40 21.49 3.72
CA THR A 69 8.14 22.39 2.58
C THR A 69 6.72 22.17 2.04
N SER A 70 6.20 23.14 1.28
CA SER A 70 4.89 23.01 0.63
C SER A 70 4.82 21.78 -0.28
N GLU A 71 5.93 21.43 -0.95
CA GLU A 71 6.03 20.23 -1.79
C GLU A 71 5.94 18.94 -0.96
N GLU A 72 6.60 18.89 0.20
CA GLU A 72 6.56 17.72 1.09
C GLU A 72 5.20 17.52 1.76
N GLU A 73 4.49 18.62 2.01
CA GLU A 73 3.12 18.60 2.54
C GLU A 73 2.15 18.08 1.48
N GLU A 74 2.20 18.62 0.27
CA GLU A 74 1.37 18.18 -0.86
C GLU A 74 1.63 16.71 -1.22
N MET A 75 2.89 16.31 -1.38
CA MET A 75 3.28 14.94 -1.72
C MET A 75 2.73 13.93 -0.70
N LEU A 76 2.79 14.24 0.60
CA LEU A 76 2.32 13.31 1.63
C LEU A 76 0.80 13.28 1.71
N ALA A 77 0.11 14.41 1.56
CA ALA A 77 -1.34 14.45 1.48
C ALA A 77 -1.84 13.59 0.31
N GLN A 78 -1.21 13.73 -0.87
CA GLN A 78 -1.50 12.92 -2.05
C GLN A 78 -1.22 11.43 -1.80
N THR A 79 -0.09 11.12 -1.15
CA THR A 79 0.30 9.73 -0.83
C THR A 79 -0.70 9.08 0.13
N LEU A 80 -1.07 9.76 1.21
CA LEU A 80 -2.06 9.26 2.18
C LEU A 80 -3.42 9.06 1.55
N PHE A 81 -3.87 10.01 0.73
CA PHE A 81 -5.13 9.90 0.01
C PHE A 81 -5.15 8.67 -0.90
N ALA A 82 -4.12 8.50 -1.75
CA ALA A 82 -4.02 7.37 -2.66
C ALA A 82 -4.00 6.02 -1.93
N LEU A 83 -3.24 5.91 -0.82
CA LEU A 83 -3.18 4.68 -0.03
C LEU A 83 -4.51 4.35 0.65
N ARG A 84 -5.21 5.36 1.20
CA ARG A 84 -6.51 5.17 1.86
C ARG A 84 -7.59 4.69 0.88
N ILE A 85 -7.64 5.27 -0.32
CA ILE A 85 -8.57 4.83 -1.37
C ILE A 85 -8.29 3.37 -1.74
N LYS A 86 -7.03 3.02 -2.04
CA LYS A 86 -6.66 1.64 -2.39
C LYS A 86 -6.97 0.65 -1.27
N PHE A 87 -6.71 1.04 -0.02
CA PHE A 87 -7.04 0.22 1.14
C PHE A 87 -8.53 -0.13 1.18
N VAL A 88 -9.40 0.87 1.02
CA VAL A 88 -10.87 0.69 1.04
C VAL A 88 -11.35 -0.14 -0.16
N GLU A 89 -10.78 0.08 -1.34
CA GLU A 89 -11.12 -0.71 -2.54
C GLU A 89 -10.81 -2.20 -2.34
N ILE A 90 -9.63 -2.51 -1.81
CA ILE A 90 -9.20 -3.89 -1.58
C ILE A 90 -9.97 -4.52 -0.43
N GLU A 91 -10.24 -3.77 0.65
CA GLU A 91 -11.09 -4.21 1.75
C GLU A 91 -12.51 -4.56 1.28
N LYS A 92 -13.09 -3.74 0.40
CA LYS A 92 -14.39 -4.01 -0.23
C LYS A 92 -14.34 -5.24 -1.14
N LYS A 93 -13.30 -5.37 -1.97
CA LYS A 93 -13.13 -6.50 -2.87
C LYS A 93 -13.03 -7.81 -2.10
N LEU A 94 -12.15 -7.87 -1.10
CA LEU A 94 -12.01 -9.04 -0.24
C LEU A 94 -13.32 -9.38 0.48
N ARG A 95 -14.04 -8.39 1.02
CA ARG A 95 -15.34 -8.63 1.66
C ARG A 95 -16.37 -9.22 0.69
N ASN A 96 -16.38 -8.78 -0.56
CA ASN A 96 -17.32 -9.26 -1.59
C ASN A 96 -16.97 -10.68 -2.07
N ASP A 97 -15.69 -11.04 -2.12
CA ASP A 97 -15.24 -12.40 -2.49
C ASP A 97 -15.69 -13.47 -1.48
N PHE A 98 -15.97 -13.10 -0.21
CA PHE A 98 -16.46 -14.02 0.82
C PHE A 98 -17.98 -14.19 0.89
N HIS A 99 -18.76 -13.45 0.07
CA HIS A 99 -20.19 -13.68 -0.13
C HIS A 99 -20.49 -13.76 -1.64
N PRO A 100 -20.32 -14.95 -2.26
CA PRO A 100 -20.87 -15.17 -3.60
C PRO A 100 -22.40 -15.18 -3.48
N GLU A 101 -23.08 -14.29 -4.21
CA GLU A 101 -24.54 -14.35 -4.38
C GLU A 101 -24.98 -15.63 -5.12
#